data_AF-A0A657BC20-F1
#
_entry.id   AF-A0A657BC20-F1
#
_cell.length_a   1.000
_cell.length_b   1.000
_cell.length_c   1.000
_cell.angle_alpha   90.00
_cell.angle_beta   90.00
_cell.angle_gamma   90.00
#
_symmetry.space_group_name_H-M   'P 1'
#
loop_
_entity.id
_entity.type
_entity.pdbx_description
1 polymer ?
#
loop_
_entity_poly.entity_id
_entity_poly.type
_entity_poly.pdbx_seq_one_letter_code
_entity_poly.pdbx_strand_id
1 'polypeptide(L)'
;MEILKEFDVVVVSGGMCDQGTITRYLSIVENKPRNTLLLTGYQAAGSKGRQLLESETEDVACTIEDLSSYYSGHADQAILLDYLFELSGRKEQDNSCHVFINHGESESKNVLREAIQHRAAEKRPNDRIVSEVSIGLKKWFDLSNSTYIDNSPVLTEPTVNDLTRELLELKSMLATQSRGMIAIRELLEHLTKEEA
;
A
#
# COMPACT_ATOMS: atom_id res chain seq x y z
N MET A 1 -9.21 14.73 24.93
CA MET A 1 -9.61 13.52 24.20
C MET A 1 -9.52 12.36 25.18
N GLU A 2 -10.66 11.97 25.73
CA GLU A 2 -10.80 11.03 26.87
C GLU A 2 -10.51 9.57 26.53
N ILE A 3 -10.69 9.18 25.27
CA ILE A 3 -10.55 7.79 24.80
C ILE A 3 -9.21 7.16 25.19
N LEU A 4 -8.09 7.88 25.08
CA LEU A 4 -6.77 7.36 25.47
C LEU A 4 -6.53 7.26 26.98
N LYS A 5 -7.46 7.74 27.81
CA LYS A 5 -7.46 7.54 29.27
C LYS A 5 -8.36 6.38 29.69
N GLU A 6 -9.26 5.94 28.82
CA GLU A 6 -10.31 4.96 29.13
C GLU A 6 -10.03 3.59 28.50
N PHE A 7 -9.28 3.55 27.39
CA PHE A 7 -8.95 2.33 26.67
C PHE A 7 -7.43 2.08 26.62
N ASP A 8 -7.03 0.87 26.96
CA ASP A 8 -5.62 0.43 26.90
C ASP A 8 -5.17 0.07 25.47
N VAL A 9 -6.10 -0.29 24.60
CA VAL A 9 -5.85 -0.65 23.19
C VAL A 9 -6.82 0.10 22.29
N VAL A 10 -6.30 0.77 21.27
CA VAL A 10 -7.08 1.56 20.32
C VAL A 10 -6.71 1.17 18.90
N VAL A 11 -7.68 0.69 18.13
CA VAL A 11 -7.52 0.34 16.71
C VAL A 11 -8.14 1.44 15.86
N VAL A 12 -7.37 1.98 14.91
CA VAL A 12 -7.77 3.13 14.08
C VAL A 12 -7.44 2.91 12.61
N SER A 13 -8.18 3.59 11.74
CA SER A 13 -7.96 3.57 10.29
C SER A 13 -6.76 4.43 9.87
N GLY A 14 -6.14 4.05 8.75
CA GLY A 14 -4.92 4.66 8.22
C GLY A 14 -3.70 3.76 8.40
N GLY A 15 -3.72 2.56 7.84
CA GLY A 15 -2.71 1.52 8.11
C GLY A 15 -1.25 1.88 7.77
N MET A 16 -1.02 2.92 6.97
CA MET A 16 0.32 3.43 6.62
C MET A 16 0.70 4.75 7.33
N CYS A 17 -0.12 5.20 8.28
CA CYS A 17 0.06 6.44 9.05
C CYS A 17 0.06 7.77 8.27
N ASP A 18 -0.14 7.76 6.95
CA ASP A 18 -0.13 8.97 6.11
C ASP A 18 -1.38 9.83 6.27
N GLN A 19 -2.54 9.19 6.41
CA GLN A 19 -3.84 9.84 6.31
C GLN A 19 -4.88 9.13 7.18
N GLY A 20 -5.95 9.85 7.49
CA GLY A 20 -7.09 9.33 8.24
C GLY A 20 -6.93 9.47 9.75
N THR A 21 -7.73 8.72 10.50
CA THR A 21 -7.89 8.88 11.96
C THR A 21 -6.58 8.68 12.72
N ILE A 22 -5.71 7.78 12.24
CA ILE A 22 -4.38 7.56 12.82
C ILE A 22 -3.57 8.85 12.99
N THR A 23 -3.64 9.80 12.06
CA THR A 23 -2.80 11.03 12.10
C THR A 23 -3.06 11.85 13.37
N ARG A 24 -4.31 11.88 13.83
CA ARG A 24 -4.73 12.57 15.06
C ARG A 24 -4.32 11.82 16.31
N TYR A 25 -4.34 10.49 16.29
CA TYR A 25 -3.91 9.68 17.43
C TYR A 25 -2.39 9.68 17.56
N LEU A 26 -1.69 9.58 16.43
CA LEU A 26 -0.24 9.57 16.34
C LEU A 26 0.37 10.82 17.01
N SER A 27 -0.16 12.02 16.74
CA SER A 27 0.32 13.25 17.39
C SER A 27 0.14 13.30 18.91
N ILE A 28 -0.73 12.45 19.47
CA ILE A 28 -0.98 12.36 20.91
C ILE A 28 -0.11 11.27 21.56
N VAL A 29 0.18 10.19 20.82
CA VAL A 29 0.89 9.01 21.34
C VAL A 29 2.39 9.03 21.05
N GLU A 30 2.84 9.68 19.98
CA GLU A 30 4.23 9.64 19.51
C GLU A 30 5.22 10.17 20.56
N ASN A 31 4.82 11.17 21.35
CA ASN A 31 5.63 11.77 22.41
C ASN A 31 5.51 11.06 23.77
N LYS A 32 4.89 9.88 23.84
CA LYS A 32 4.65 9.16 25.11
C LYS A 32 5.41 7.83 25.13
N PRO A 33 6.50 7.72 25.92
CA PRO A 33 7.36 6.52 25.91
C PRO A 33 6.72 5.28 26.52
N ARG A 34 5.58 5.44 27.22
CA ARG A 34 4.81 4.30 27.76
C ARG A 34 3.89 3.67 26.73
N ASN A 35 3.75 4.27 25.55
CA ASN A 35 2.85 3.82 24.52
C ASN A 35 3.62 2.98 23.49
N THR A 36 2.90 2.07 22.84
CA THR A 36 3.43 1.28 21.74
C THR A 36 2.54 1.47 20.50
N LEU A 37 3.16 1.77 19.36
CA LEU A 37 2.52 1.78 18.05
C LEU A 37 2.78 0.43 17.38
N LEU A 38 1.72 -0.35 17.17
CA LEU A 38 1.77 -1.62 16.46
C LEU A 38 1.37 -1.43 15.00
N LEU A 39 2.28 -1.72 14.08
CA LEU A 39 2.01 -1.69 12.64
C LEU A 39 1.72 -3.11 12.15
N THR A 40 0.47 -3.38 11.77
CA THR A 40 0.02 -4.75 11.43
C THR A 40 0.00 -5.06 9.94
N GLY A 41 0.38 -4.09 9.09
CA GLY A 41 0.33 -4.22 7.64
C GLY A 41 1.56 -3.63 6.97
N TYR A 42 1.74 -3.94 5.68
CA TYR A 42 2.86 -3.44 4.90
C TYR A 42 2.91 -1.91 4.88
N GLN A 43 4.12 -1.37 5.08
CA GLN A 43 4.39 0.07 5.02
C GLN A 43 5.07 0.41 3.69
N ALA A 44 4.39 1.15 2.81
CA ALA A 44 4.97 1.51 1.52
C ALA A 44 6.17 2.46 1.68
N ALA A 45 7.15 2.38 0.79
CA ALA A 45 8.25 3.34 0.72
C ALA A 45 7.71 4.78 0.62
N GLY A 46 8.25 5.68 1.44
CA GLY A 46 7.83 7.08 1.54
C GLY A 46 6.55 7.32 2.36
N SER A 47 5.91 6.28 2.91
CA SER A 47 4.84 6.46 3.90
C SER A 47 5.40 6.89 5.26
N LYS A 48 4.61 7.62 6.04
CA LYS A 48 4.94 7.98 7.42
C LYS A 48 5.21 6.72 8.26
N GLY A 49 4.44 5.66 8.07
CA GLY A 49 4.66 4.42 8.80
C GLY A 49 5.99 3.72 8.47
N ARG A 50 6.47 3.83 7.23
CA ARG A 50 7.82 3.35 6.85
C ARG A 50 8.91 4.19 7.51
N GLN A 51 8.78 5.52 7.47
CA GLN A 51 9.72 6.45 8.13
C GLN A 51 9.81 6.20 9.65
N LEU A 52 8.67 5.91 10.27
CA LEU A 52 8.57 5.53 11.68
C LEU A 52 9.34 4.24 11.99
N LEU A 53 9.23 3.21 11.15
CA LEU A 53 9.99 1.96 11.31
C LEU A 53 11.49 2.15 11.12
N GLU A 54 11.88 2.98 10.15
CA GLU A 54 13.28 3.25 9.81
C GLU A 54 13.93 4.25 10.78
N SER A 55 13.19 4.72 11.79
CA SER A 55 13.63 5.74 12.76
C SER A 55 14.09 7.05 12.09
N GLU A 56 13.56 7.38 10.92
CA GLU A 56 13.86 8.64 10.22
C GLU A 56 13.23 9.87 10.91
N THR A 57 12.37 9.65 11.90
CA THR A 57 11.72 10.71 12.70
C THR A 57 12.40 10.80 14.07
N GLU A 58 13.24 11.80 14.28
CA GLU A 58 14.01 11.99 15.54
C GLU A 58 13.13 12.28 16.78
N ASP A 59 11.85 12.62 16.59
CA ASP A 59 10.95 13.11 17.66
C ASP A 59 9.96 12.05 18.21
N VAL A 60 10.12 10.77 17.89
CA VAL A 60 9.17 9.74 18.35
C VAL A 60 9.70 9.02 19.59
N ALA A 61 9.03 9.22 20.71
CA ALA A 61 9.37 8.63 22.01
C ALA A 61 8.67 7.30 22.29
N CYS A 62 7.55 7.00 21.62
CA CYS A 62 6.84 5.73 21.80
C CYS A 62 7.59 4.56 21.14
N THR A 63 7.35 3.34 21.65
CA THR A 63 7.89 2.13 21.03
C THR A 63 7.14 1.81 19.75
N ILE A 64 7.84 1.43 18.69
CA ILE A 64 7.25 1.08 17.39
C ILE A 64 7.59 -0.38 17.11
N GLU A 65 6.56 -1.20 16.83
CA GLU A 65 6.73 -2.62 16.56
C GLU A 65 6.06 -3.00 15.23
N ASP A 66 6.76 -3.78 14.41
CA ASP A 66 6.27 -4.30 13.14
C ASP A 66 5.71 -5.72 13.32
N LEU A 67 4.40 -5.86 13.16
CA LEU A 67 3.69 -7.14 13.16
C LEU A 67 3.17 -7.50 11.76
N SER A 68 3.57 -6.77 10.72
CA SER A 68 3.10 -6.98 9.35
C SER A 68 3.39 -8.39 8.83
N SER A 69 4.47 -9.03 9.27
CA SER A 69 4.80 -10.41 8.93
C SER A 69 3.76 -11.44 9.39
N TYR A 70 2.98 -11.14 10.43
CA TYR A 70 1.97 -12.06 10.99
C TYR A 70 0.55 -11.77 10.53
N TYR A 71 0.25 -10.51 10.21
CA TYR A 71 -1.13 -10.04 9.95
C TYR A 71 -1.34 -9.49 8.54
N SER A 72 -0.29 -9.44 7.70
CA SER A 72 -0.46 -9.07 6.30
C SER A 72 -1.42 -10.04 5.61
N GLY A 73 -2.43 -9.51 4.94
CA GLY A 73 -3.34 -10.30 4.09
C GLY A 73 -2.70 -10.72 2.75
N HIS A 74 -1.42 -10.43 2.52
CA HIS A 74 -0.71 -10.80 1.32
C HIS A 74 0.00 -12.15 1.47
N ALA A 75 -0.06 -12.97 0.43
CA ALA A 75 0.73 -14.19 0.32
C ALA A 75 2.23 -13.87 0.31
N ASP A 76 3.00 -14.66 1.04
CA ASP A 76 4.46 -14.61 0.98
C ASP A 76 5.00 -15.23 -0.33
N GLN A 77 6.31 -15.22 -0.52
CA GLN A 77 6.94 -15.75 -1.73
C GLN A 77 6.64 -17.25 -1.92
N ALA A 78 6.64 -18.05 -0.85
CA ALA A 78 6.41 -19.49 -0.95
C ALA A 78 4.98 -19.77 -1.41
N ILE A 79 3.98 -19.13 -0.79
CA ILE A 79 2.57 -19.24 -1.15
C ILE A 79 2.33 -18.77 -2.58
N LEU A 80 2.98 -17.68 -3.03
CA LEU A 80 2.88 -17.20 -4.41
C LEU A 80 3.43 -18.21 -5.43
N LEU A 81 4.55 -18.86 -5.11
CA LEU A 81 5.12 -19.91 -5.95
C LEU A 81 4.21 -21.13 -5.98
N ASP A 82 3.72 -21.59 -4.84
CA ASP A 82 2.80 -22.72 -4.78
C ASP A 82 1.52 -22.43 -5.56
N TYR A 83 0.93 -21.24 -5.39
CA TYR A 83 -0.23 -20.80 -6.15
C TYR A 83 0.01 -20.78 -7.67
N LEU A 84 1.17 -20.33 -8.12
CA LEU A 84 1.51 -20.25 -9.55
C LEU A 84 1.69 -21.65 -10.17
N PHE A 85 2.39 -22.54 -9.47
CA PHE A 85 2.82 -23.82 -10.03
C PHE A 85 1.84 -24.97 -9.75
N GLU A 86 1.11 -24.96 -8.63
CA GLU A 86 0.21 -26.04 -8.24
C GLU A 86 -1.16 -25.91 -8.92
N LEU A 87 -1.37 -26.69 -9.98
CA LEU A 87 -2.60 -26.65 -10.77
C LEU A 87 -3.80 -27.38 -10.14
N SER A 88 -3.68 -27.93 -8.91
CA SER A 88 -4.76 -28.61 -8.19
C SER A 88 -5.56 -29.62 -9.04
N GLY A 89 -4.88 -30.40 -9.89
CA GLY A 89 -5.50 -31.40 -10.76
C GLY A 89 -6.05 -30.88 -12.10
N ARG A 90 -5.89 -29.60 -12.43
CA ARG A 90 -6.17 -29.08 -13.78
C ARG A 90 -5.09 -29.57 -14.75
N LYS A 91 -5.48 -30.41 -15.71
CA LYS A 91 -4.62 -30.95 -16.78
C LYS A 91 -4.26 -29.92 -17.87
N GLU A 92 -4.18 -28.64 -17.53
CA GLU A 92 -3.66 -27.60 -18.45
C GLU A 92 -2.13 -27.61 -18.50
N GLN A 93 -1.52 -28.78 -18.26
CA GLN A 93 -0.07 -28.99 -18.24
C GLN A 93 0.55 -28.77 -19.63
N ASP A 94 -0.25 -28.86 -20.70
CA ASP A 94 0.22 -28.71 -22.09
C ASP A 94 0.29 -27.25 -22.56
N ASN A 95 -0.35 -26.30 -21.87
CA ASN A 95 -0.33 -24.89 -22.27
C ASN A 95 0.68 -24.12 -21.42
N SER A 96 1.76 -23.70 -22.07
CA SER A 96 2.76 -22.84 -21.45
C SER A 96 2.15 -21.50 -21.03
N CYS A 97 2.48 -21.05 -19.82
CA CYS A 97 1.97 -19.81 -19.24
C CYS A 97 3.04 -18.70 -19.28
N HIS A 98 2.60 -17.50 -19.64
CA HIS A 98 3.37 -16.27 -19.48
C HIS A 98 2.95 -15.58 -18.16
N VAL A 99 3.91 -15.32 -17.28
CA VAL A 99 3.69 -14.64 -16.01
C VAL A 99 4.08 -13.17 -16.09
N PHE A 100 3.16 -12.26 -15.75
CA PHE A 100 3.42 -10.83 -15.61
C PHE A 100 3.41 -10.41 -14.14
N ILE A 101 4.54 -9.92 -13.64
CA ILE A 101 4.69 -9.43 -12.26
C ILE A 101 4.45 -7.92 -12.24
N ASN A 102 3.40 -7.45 -11.55
CA ASN A 102 3.03 -6.03 -11.56
C ASN A 102 3.29 -5.29 -10.24
N HIS A 103 2.42 -5.46 -9.24
CA HIS A 103 2.50 -4.74 -7.96
C HIS A 103 3.67 -5.24 -7.11
N GLY A 104 4.38 -4.31 -6.47
CA GLY A 104 5.54 -4.58 -5.63
C GLY A 104 6.72 -3.68 -5.97
N GLU A 105 7.66 -3.61 -5.04
CA GLU A 105 8.90 -2.85 -5.22
C GLU A 105 9.77 -3.49 -6.30
N SER A 106 10.62 -2.67 -6.95
CA SER A 106 11.46 -3.13 -8.06
C SER A 106 12.32 -4.33 -7.68
N GLU A 107 12.90 -4.31 -6.48
CA GLU A 107 13.71 -5.41 -5.95
C GLU A 107 12.87 -6.65 -5.69
N SER A 108 11.74 -6.54 -4.96
CA SER A 108 10.85 -7.66 -4.69
C SER A 108 10.35 -8.35 -5.97
N LYS A 109 10.06 -7.57 -7.02
CA LYS A 109 9.65 -8.10 -8.33
C LYS A 109 10.76 -8.87 -9.02
N ASN A 110 12.00 -8.38 -8.95
CA ASN A 110 13.15 -9.09 -9.52
C ASN A 110 13.41 -10.40 -8.77
N VAL A 111 13.38 -10.36 -7.43
CA VAL A 111 13.56 -11.54 -6.58
C VAL A 111 12.46 -12.58 -6.83
N LEU A 112 11.20 -12.16 -6.94
CA LEU A 112 10.10 -13.06 -7.30
C LEU A 112 10.27 -13.66 -8.70
N ARG A 113 10.68 -12.85 -9.69
CA ARG A 113 10.95 -13.33 -11.06
C ARG A 113 12.01 -14.43 -11.06
N GLU A 114 13.11 -14.20 -10.36
CA GLU A 114 14.20 -15.18 -10.25
C GLU A 114 13.74 -16.46 -9.57
N ALA A 115 12.97 -16.35 -8.49
CA ALA A 115 12.40 -17.50 -7.80
C ALA A 115 11.46 -18.33 -8.70
N ILE A 116 10.63 -17.66 -9.52
CA ILE A 116 9.76 -18.33 -10.50
C ILE A 116 10.60 -19.04 -11.57
N GLN A 117 11.60 -18.35 -12.13
CA GLN A 117 12.48 -18.93 -13.16
C GLN A 117 13.25 -20.14 -12.62
N HIS A 118 13.73 -20.07 -11.38
CA HIS A 118 14.39 -21.16 -10.69
C HIS A 118 13.46 -22.38 -10.56
N ARG A 119 12.25 -22.20 -9.99
CA ARG A 119 11.29 -23.31 -9.85
C ARG A 119 10.83 -23.87 -11.20
N ALA A 120 10.65 -23.04 -12.21
CA ALA A 120 10.34 -23.48 -13.58
C ALA A 120 11.46 -24.34 -14.19
N ALA A 121 12.72 -24.02 -13.91
CA ALA A 121 13.87 -24.78 -14.41
C ALA A 121 13.99 -26.18 -13.78
N GLU A 122 13.48 -26.36 -12.54
CA GLU A 122 13.49 -27.66 -11.85
C GLU A 122 12.56 -28.69 -12.50
N LYS A 123 11.57 -28.26 -13.29
CA LYS A 123 10.62 -29.12 -14.02
C LYS A 123 10.02 -30.21 -13.13
N ARG A 124 9.54 -29.82 -11.95
CA ARG A 124 8.91 -30.74 -10.99
C ARG A 124 7.67 -31.41 -11.62
N PRO A 125 7.40 -32.68 -11.29
CA PRO A 125 6.19 -33.33 -11.76
C PRO A 125 4.95 -32.60 -11.23
N ASN A 126 3.98 -32.35 -12.12
CA ASN A 126 2.73 -31.60 -11.89
C ASN A 126 2.82 -30.08 -11.76
N ASP A 127 4.02 -29.50 -11.76
CA ASP A 127 4.18 -28.05 -11.82
C ASP A 127 3.72 -27.51 -13.18
N ARG A 128 3.08 -26.33 -13.18
CA ARG A 128 2.73 -25.59 -14.40
C ARG A 128 3.97 -25.28 -15.24
N ILE A 129 3.87 -25.41 -16.56
CA ILE A 129 4.91 -24.95 -17.50
C ILE A 129 4.84 -23.43 -17.63
N VAL A 130 5.95 -22.76 -17.32
CA VAL A 130 6.11 -21.31 -17.47
C VAL A 130 7.08 -21.03 -18.63
N SER A 131 6.62 -20.35 -19.69
CA SER A 131 7.47 -19.99 -20.85
C SER A 131 8.26 -18.73 -20.61
N GLU A 132 7.64 -17.73 -19.99
CA GLU A 132 8.21 -16.40 -19.83
C GLU A 132 7.73 -15.77 -18.53
N VAL A 133 8.63 -15.01 -17.89
CA VAL A 133 8.32 -14.19 -16.72
C VAL A 133 8.75 -12.77 -17.02
N SER A 134 7.79 -11.87 -17.19
CA SER A 134 8.05 -10.46 -17.46
C SER A 134 7.63 -9.61 -16.27
N ILE A 135 8.40 -8.55 -16.01
CA ILE A 135 7.97 -7.52 -15.07
C ILE A 135 7.11 -6.55 -15.87
N GLY A 136 5.87 -6.34 -15.40
CA GLY A 136 4.90 -5.47 -16.02
C GLY A 136 5.48 -4.08 -16.25
N LEU A 137 5.50 -3.66 -17.51
CA LEU A 137 5.79 -2.29 -17.88
C LEU A 137 4.53 -1.46 -17.69
N LYS A 138 4.66 -0.15 -17.46
CA LYS A 138 3.53 0.81 -17.47
C LYS A 138 2.99 1.05 -18.89
N LYS A 139 2.83 -0.02 -19.67
CA LYS A 139 2.34 -0.06 -21.05
C LYS A 139 1.25 -1.11 -21.15
N TRP A 140 0.30 -0.90 -22.03
CA TRP A 140 -0.73 -1.88 -22.33
C TRP A 140 -0.12 -3.07 -23.08
N PHE A 141 -0.50 -4.28 -22.69
CA PHE A 141 -0.09 -5.52 -23.31
C PHE A 141 -1.32 -6.24 -23.87
N ASP A 142 -1.29 -6.59 -25.14
CA ASP A 142 -2.35 -7.34 -25.81
C ASP A 142 -2.13 -8.84 -25.60
N LEU A 143 -2.98 -9.46 -24.79
CA LEU A 143 -2.93 -10.90 -24.50
C LEU A 143 -3.25 -11.78 -25.72
N SER A 144 -3.98 -11.25 -26.71
CA SER A 144 -4.36 -12.00 -27.91
C SER A 144 -3.20 -12.09 -28.89
N ASN A 145 -2.45 -10.98 -29.03
CA ASN A 145 -1.35 -10.87 -29.98
C ASN A 145 0.04 -11.02 -29.33
N SER A 146 0.11 -11.10 -28.00
CA SER A 146 1.34 -11.19 -27.22
C SER A 146 2.31 -10.04 -27.50
N THR A 147 1.79 -8.82 -27.67
CA THR A 147 2.58 -7.62 -28.00
C THR A 147 2.20 -6.42 -27.13
N TYR A 148 3.17 -5.53 -26.91
CA TYR A 148 2.89 -4.23 -26.28
C TYR A 148 2.21 -3.28 -27.28
N ILE A 149 1.22 -2.54 -26.79
CA ILE A 149 0.51 -1.54 -27.59
C ILE A 149 1.27 -0.21 -27.49
N ASP A 150 1.90 0.22 -28.60
CA ASP A 150 2.69 1.45 -28.66
C ASP A 150 1.86 2.72 -28.44
N ASN A 151 0.55 2.69 -28.75
CA ASN A 151 -0.40 3.78 -28.50
C ASN A 151 -0.96 3.79 -27.06
N SER A 152 -0.31 3.11 -26.12
CA SER A 152 -0.58 3.34 -24.70
C SER A 152 -0.48 4.84 -24.43
N PRO A 153 -1.43 5.48 -23.73
CA PRO A 153 -1.29 6.88 -23.37
C PRO A 153 0.00 7.02 -22.55
N VAL A 154 1.06 7.48 -23.22
CA VAL A 154 2.32 7.81 -22.56
C VAL A 154 1.97 9.05 -21.75
N LEU A 155 1.82 8.88 -20.45
CA LEU A 155 1.81 10.01 -19.54
C LEU A 155 3.19 10.65 -19.66
N THR A 156 3.32 11.62 -20.57
CA THR A 156 4.56 12.37 -20.72
C THR A 156 4.80 13.16 -19.42
N GLU A 157 6.04 13.38 -19.03
CA GLU A 157 6.34 14.18 -17.81
C GLU A 157 5.56 15.52 -17.76
N PRO A 158 5.37 16.26 -18.88
CA PRO A 158 4.48 17.41 -18.92
C PRO A 158 3.05 17.09 -18.48
N THR A 159 2.44 16.04 -19.04
CA THR A 159 1.07 15.62 -18.72
C THR A 159 0.93 15.16 -17.26
N VAL A 160 1.95 14.46 -16.73
CA VAL A 160 1.97 14.06 -15.31
C VAL A 160 2.05 15.29 -14.41
N ASN A 161 2.91 16.26 -14.75
CA ASN A 161 3.06 17.48 -13.97
C ASN A 161 1.80 18.35 -13.99
N ASP A 162 1.14 18.44 -15.14
CA ASP A 162 -0.12 19.18 -15.28
C ASP A 162 -1.23 18.51 -14.46
N LEU A 163 -1.39 17.19 -14.57
CA LEU A 163 -2.35 16.42 -13.74
C LEU A 163 -2.02 16.52 -12.25
N THR A 164 -0.73 16.52 -11.89
CA THR A 164 -0.28 16.65 -10.50
C THR A 164 -0.61 18.05 -9.96
N ARG A 165 -0.45 19.09 -10.77
CA ARG A 165 -0.82 20.47 -10.42
C ARG A 165 -2.32 20.60 -10.23
N GLU A 166 -3.12 20.10 -11.17
CA GLU A 166 -4.59 20.08 -11.04
C GLU A 166 -5.03 19.32 -9.77
N LEU A 167 -4.42 18.18 -9.48
CA LEU A 167 -4.71 17.41 -8.28
C LEU A 167 -4.31 18.15 -6.99
N LEU A 168 -3.21 18.91 -7.02
CA LEU A 168 -2.78 19.73 -5.89
C LEU A 168 -3.73 20.91 -5.66
N GLU A 169 -4.21 21.54 -6.73
CA GLU A 169 -5.24 22.58 -6.68
C GLU A 169 -6.55 22.05 -6.10
N LEU A 170 -7.01 20.89 -6.59
CA LEU A 170 -8.20 20.23 -6.04
C LEU A 170 -8.04 19.89 -4.56
N LYS A 171 -6.88 19.38 -4.13
CA LYS A 171 -6.59 19.14 -2.71
C LYS A 171 -6.63 20.42 -1.88
N SER A 172 -6.08 21.51 -2.40
CA SER A 172 -6.11 22.82 -1.73
C SER A 172 -7.53 23.36 -1.57
N MET A 173 -8.34 23.25 -2.63
CA MET A 173 -9.76 23.63 -2.59
C MET A 173 -10.55 22.78 -1.59
N LEU A 174 -10.32 21.46 -1.57
CA LEU A 174 -10.97 20.55 -0.64
C LEU A 174 -10.57 20.83 0.82
N ALA A 175 -9.30 21.14 1.07
CA ALA A 175 -8.81 21.53 2.38
C ALA A 175 -9.43 22.85 2.86
N THR A 176 -9.61 23.81 1.95
CA THR A 176 -10.25 25.10 2.24
C THR A 176 -11.73 24.91 2.59
N GLN A 177 -12.46 24.10 1.81
CA GLN A 177 -13.85 23.74 2.13
C GLN A 177 -13.97 23.02 3.46
N SER A 178 -13.07 22.08 3.75
CA SER A 178 -13.07 21.34 5.02
C SER A 178 -12.87 22.28 6.21
N ARG A 179 -11.95 23.25 6.12
CA ARG A 179 -11.76 24.28 7.16
C ARG A 179 -13.00 25.17 7.32
N GLY A 180 -13.61 25.60 6.22
CA GLY A 180 -14.85 26.39 6.26
C GLY A 180 -15.99 25.64 6.94
N MET A 181 -16.12 24.34 6.68
CA MET A 181 -17.14 23.50 7.30
C MET A 181 -16.91 23.30 8.81
N ILE A 182 -15.64 23.20 9.24
CA ILE A 182 -15.27 23.18 10.66
C ILE A 182 -15.61 24.51 11.33
N ALA A 183 -15.26 25.64 10.72
CA ALA A 183 -15.56 26.96 11.26
C ALA A 183 -17.07 27.23 11.40
N ILE A 184 -17.87 26.81 10.41
CA ILE A 184 -19.34 26.90 10.48
C ILE A 184 -19.88 26.07 11.64
N ARG A 185 -19.36 24.85 11.83
CA ARG A 185 -19.76 23.97 12.94
C ARG A 185 -19.43 24.60 14.30
N GLU A 186 -18.24 25.17 14.47
CA GLU A 186 -17.84 25.86 15.70
C GLU A 186 -18.76 27.07 16.01
N LEU A 187 -19.15 27.82 14.97
CA LEU A 187 -20.09 28.93 15.08
C LEU A 187 -21.49 28.47 15.51
N LEU A 188 -22.00 27.38 14.92
CA LEU A 188 -23.27 26.77 15.32
C LEU A 188 -23.23 26.21 16.76
N GLU A 189 -22.11 25.61 17.18
CA GLU A 189 -21.91 25.14 18.56
C GLU A 189 -21.79 26.30 19.57
N HIS A 190 -21.37 27.50 19.15
CA HIS A 190 -21.39 28.70 20.00
C HIS A 190 -22.78 29.32 20.09
N LEU A 191 -23.50 29.47 18.98
CA LEU A 191 -24.86 30.02 18.97
C LEU A 191 -25.84 29.16 19.79
N THR A 192 -25.73 27.83 19.70
CA THR A 192 -26.57 26.91 20.49
C THR A 192 -26.27 26.88 21.99
N LYS A 193 -25.10 27.41 22.42
CA LYS A 193 -24.75 27.54 23.85
C LYS A 193 -25.16 28.89 24.45
N GLU A 194 -25.37 29.92 23.64
CA GLU A 194 -25.87 31.22 24.10
C GLU A 194 -27.41 31.24 24.26
N GLU A 195 -28.12 30.30 23.63
CA GLU A 195 -29.60 30.18 23.72
C GLU A 195 -30.09 29.23 24.84
N ALA A 196 -29.21 28.72 25.70
CA ALA A 196 -29.52 27.84 26.84
C ALA A 196 -29.13 28.46 28.19
#